data_AF-A0A5N5WVB9-F1
#
_entry.id   AF-A0A5N5WVB9-F1
#
_cell.length_a   1.000
_cell.length_b   1.000
_cell.length_c   1.000
_cell.angle_alpha   90.00
_cell.angle_beta   90.00
_cell.angle_gamma   90.00
#
_symmetry.space_group_name_H-M   'P 1'
#
loop_
_entity.id
_entity.type
_entity.pdbx_description
1 polymer ?
#
loop_
_entity_poly.entity_id
_entity_poly.type
_entity_poly.pdbx_seq_one_letter_code
_entity_poly.pdbx_strand_id
1 'polypeptide(L)' 'MPQYRNGQSVHYKPIGGPDSKTPESIGTIKSVLTNSGNQAGRNVDASEDNPRYEIENQNTGKLTSIFEKNILGPAE' A
#
# COMPACT_ATOMS: atom_id res chain seq x y z
N MET A 1 -9.33 11.79 -3.73
CA MET A 1 -9.83 10.82 -2.71
C MET A 1 -9.15 9.48 -2.95
N PRO A 2 -8.74 8.76 -1.91
CA PRO A 2 -8.04 7.47 -2.05
C PRO A 2 -8.89 6.46 -2.82
N GLN A 3 -8.29 5.76 -3.77
CA GLN A 3 -8.97 4.79 -4.62
C GLN A 3 -9.30 3.48 -3.88
N TYR A 4 -8.49 3.12 -2.89
CA TYR A 4 -8.63 1.86 -2.15
C TYR A 4 -8.96 2.13 -0.68
N ARG A 5 -9.48 1.11 0.03
CA ARG A 5 -9.98 1.24 1.39
C ARG A 5 -9.54 0.12 2.32
N ASN A 6 -9.61 0.37 3.63
CA ASN A 6 -9.29 -0.61 4.65
C ASN A 6 -10.10 -1.90 4.47
N GLY A 7 -9.44 -3.04 4.71
CA GLY A 7 -10.00 -4.39 4.55
C GLY A 7 -10.00 -4.92 3.12
N GLN A 8 -9.66 -4.09 2.11
CA GLN A 8 -9.61 -4.54 0.72
C GLN A 8 -8.34 -5.34 0.43
N SER A 9 -8.49 -6.48 -0.24
CA SER A 9 -7.39 -7.25 -0.82
C SER A 9 -6.94 -6.62 -2.14
N VAL A 10 -5.63 -6.49 -2.35
CA VAL A 10 -5.05 -5.86 -3.54
C VAL A 10 -3.78 -6.57 -4.02
N HIS A 11 -3.56 -6.54 -5.35
CA HIS A 11 -2.27 -6.81 -5.97
C HIS A 11 -1.40 -5.56 -5.89
N TYR A 12 -0.14 -5.69 -5.47
CA TYR A 12 0.75 -4.54 -5.33
C TYR A 12 2.22 -4.91 -5.54
N LYS A 13 3.05 -3.90 -5.83
CA LYS A 13 4.52 -4.01 -5.86
C LYS A 13 5.14 -3.41 -4.60
N PRO A 14 5.80 -4.22 -3.74
CA PRO A 14 6.34 -3.73 -2.47
C PRO A 14 7.55 -2.80 -2.62
N ILE A 15 8.29 -2.92 -3.74
CA ILE A 15 9.57 -2.23 -3.96
C ILE A 15 9.61 -1.72 -5.40
N GLY A 16 10.11 -0.51 -5.63
CA GLY A 16 10.55 -0.05 -6.96
C GLY A 16 9.52 0.68 -7.84
N GLY A 17 8.27 0.83 -7.40
CA GLY A 17 7.24 1.51 -8.20
C GLY A 17 6.33 0.55 -8.98
N PRO A 18 5.33 1.05 -9.74
CA PRO A 18 4.51 0.22 -10.63
C PRO A 18 5.32 -0.45 -11.75
N ASP A 19 6.35 0.21 -12.27
CA ASP A 19 7.12 -0.27 -13.43
C ASP A 19 8.33 -1.13 -13.07
N SER A 20 8.56 -1.39 -11.78
CA SER A 20 9.69 -2.23 -11.36
C SER A 20 9.50 -3.68 -11.80
N LYS A 21 10.63 -4.38 -12.00
CA LYS A 21 10.67 -5.83 -12.24
C LYS A 21 10.53 -6.66 -10.95
N THR A 22 10.15 -6.02 -9.84
CA THR A 22 9.95 -6.72 -8.57
C THR A 22 8.66 -7.55 -8.66
N PRO A 23 8.65 -8.76 -8.06
CA PRO A 23 7.44 -9.57 -8.02
C PRO A 23 6.30 -8.81 -7.37
N GLU A 24 5.10 -8.98 -7.91
CA GLU A 24 3.88 -8.54 -7.24
C GLU A 24 3.59 -9.42 -6.02
N SER A 25 2.73 -8.91 -5.15
CA SER A 25 2.25 -9.61 -3.97
C SER A 25 0.79 -9.29 -3.74
N ILE A 26 0.11 -10.16 -2.99
CA ILE A 26 -1.25 -9.93 -2.52
C ILE A 26 -1.20 -9.52 -1.06
N GLY A 27 -1.98 -8.50 -0.70
CA GLY A 27 -2.05 -7.99 0.65
C GLY A 27 -3.38 -7.34 0.96
N THR A 28 -3.64 -7.16 2.26
CA THR A 28 -4.85 -6.52 2.76
C THR A 28 -4.52 -5.11 3.22
N ILE A 29 -5.26 -4.11 2.75
CA ILE A 29 -5.09 -2.72 3.21
C ILE A 29 -5.54 -2.62 4.66
N LYS A 30 -4.65 -2.15 5.54
CA LYS A 30 -4.91 -1.97 6.97
C LYS A 30 -5.24 -0.53 7.31
N SER A 31 -4.58 0.41 6.65
CA SER A 31 -4.81 1.85 6.85
C SER A 31 -4.46 2.66 5.61
N VAL A 32 -5.11 3.81 5.47
CA VAL A 32 -4.85 4.80 4.41
C VAL A 32 -4.57 6.15 5.06
N LEU A 33 -3.46 6.79 4.67
CA LEU A 33 -3.09 8.12 5.10
C LEU A 33 -3.14 9.09 3.92
N THR A 34 -3.81 10.22 4.13
CA THR A 34 -3.84 11.39 3.23
C THR A 34 -3.14 12.61 3.83
N ASN A 35 -2.44 12.43 4.96
CA ASN A 35 -1.60 13.40 5.64
C ASN A 35 -0.41 12.65 6.25
N SER A 36 0.72 13.33 6.47
CA SER A 36 1.90 12.71 7.08
C SER A 36 1.55 12.03 8.42
N GLY A 37 2.09 10.85 8.67
CA GLY A 37 1.72 10.04 9.83
C GLY A 37 2.65 8.84 10.04
N ASN A 38 2.23 7.85 10.84
CA ASN A 38 2.99 6.62 11.07
C ASN A 38 2.29 5.42 10.43
N GLN A 39 3.03 4.62 9.67
CA GLN A 39 2.60 3.34 9.12
C GLN A 39 3.79 2.37 9.08
N ALA A 40 3.53 1.08 9.31
CA ALA A 40 4.53 0.02 9.36
C ALA A 40 5.72 0.37 10.28
N GLY A 41 5.43 1.02 11.42
CA GLY A 41 6.43 1.38 12.44
C GLY A 41 7.35 2.55 12.06
N ARG A 42 7.03 3.33 11.02
CA ARG A 42 7.83 4.49 10.60
C ARG A 42 6.97 5.69 10.22
N ASN A 43 7.54 6.88 10.32
CA ASN A 43 6.91 8.08 9.78
C ASN A 43 6.95 8.06 8.25
N VAL A 44 5.82 8.38 7.63
CA VAL A 44 5.66 8.47 6.19
C VAL A 44 5.04 9.81 5.82
N ASP A 45 5.49 10.35 4.70
CA ASP A 45 4.86 11.51 4.09
C ASP A 45 3.73 11.06 3.15
N ALA A 46 2.59 11.72 3.28
CA ALA A 46 1.36 11.46 2.54
C ALA A 46 0.56 12.74 2.39
N SER A 47 -0.19 12.85 1.30
CA SER A 47 -1.13 13.93 1.05
C SER A 47 -2.39 13.39 0.36
N GLU A 48 -3.40 14.24 0.14
CA GLU A 48 -4.60 13.85 -0.60
C GLU A 48 -4.28 13.42 -2.05
N ASP A 49 -3.29 14.07 -2.69
CA ASP A 49 -2.83 13.75 -4.04
C ASP A 49 -1.86 12.55 -4.07
N ASN A 50 -1.16 12.29 -2.96
CA ASN A 50 -0.19 11.21 -2.84
C ASN A 50 -0.45 10.41 -1.55
N PRO A 51 -1.56 9.66 -1.48
CA PRO A 51 -1.89 8.89 -0.29
C PRO A 51 -0.92 7.72 -0.09
N ARG A 52 -0.78 7.31 1.18
CA ARG A 52 -0.02 6.13 1.61
C ARG A 52 -0.94 5.02 2.08
N TYR A 53 -0.65 3.81 1.62
CA TYR A 53 -1.40 2.60 1.96
C TYR A 53 -0.51 1.67 2.77
N GLU A 54 -0.97 1.34 3.98
CA GLU A 54 -0.38 0.28 4.78
C GLU A 54 -1.02 -1.05 4.37
N ILE A 55 -0.21 -1.97 3.90
CA ILE A 55 -0.63 -3.26 3.40
C ILE A 55 0.03 -4.35 4.21
N GLU A 56 -0.79 -5.27 4.74
CA GLU A 56 -0.35 -6.52 5.32
C GLU A 56 -0.22 -7.58 4.23
N ASN A 57 1.01 -8.04 3.98
CA ASN A 57 1.28 -9.06 2.98
C ASN A 57 0.68 -10.40 3.40
N GLN A 58 -0.16 -11.02 2.58
CA GLN A 58 -0.85 -12.27 2.95
C GLN A 58 0.08 -13.47 3.09
N ASN A 59 1.22 -13.48 2.39
CA ASN A 59 2.18 -14.59 2.46
C ASN A 59 3.09 -14.52 3.70
N THR A 60 3.36 -13.31 4.22
CA THR A 60 4.38 -13.10 5.26
C THR A 60 3.87 -12.45 6.54
N GLY A 61 2.65 -11.89 6.54
CA GLY A 61 2.10 -11.11 7.65
C GLY A 61 2.81 -9.77 7.89
N LYS A 62 3.77 -9.39 7.05
CA LYS A 62 4.53 -8.15 7.23
C LYS A 62 3.73 -6.96 6.73
N LEU A 63 3.77 -5.88 7.51
CA LEU A 63 3.22 -4.57 7.13
C LEU A 63 4.23 -3.80 6.28
N THR A 64 3.75 -3.16 5.23
CA THR A 64 4.52 -2.20 4.43
C THR A 64 3.69 -0.97 4.11
N SER A 65 4.33 0.18 3.94
CA SER A 65 3.66 1.40 3.48
C SER A 65 4.13 1.77 2.07
N ILE A 66 3.19 1.81 1.13
CA ILE A 66 3.41 2.11 -0.29
C ILE A 66 2.54 3.27 -0.77
N PHE A 67 2.88 3.81 -1.94
CA PHE A 67 2.03 4.78 -2.63
C PHE A 67 0.93 4.09 -3.42
N GLU A 68 -0.16 4.81 -3.71
CA GLU A 68 -1.28 4.32 -4.53
C GLU A 68 -0.83 3.73 -5.86
N LYS A 69 0.11 4.41 -6.54
CA LYS A 69 0.68 3.96 -7.82
C LYS A 69 1.36 2.59 -7.78
N ASN A 70 1.68 2.07 -6.60
CA ASN A 70 2.27 0.73 -6.46
C ASN A 70 1.21 -0.36 -6.31
N ILE A 71 -0.06 0.00 -6.19
CA ILE A 71 -1.20 -0.92 -6.19
C ILE A 71 -1.62 -1.13 -7.65
N LEU A 72 -1.62 -2.39 -8.08
CA LEU A 72 -1.93 -2.79 -9.45
C LEU A 72 -3.44 -2.95 -9.67
N GLY A 73 -4.17 -3.27 -8.60
CA GLY A 73 -5.62 -3.42 -8.62
C GLY A 73 -6.15 -4.24 -7.44
N PRO A 74 -7.48 -4.39 -7.32
CA PRO A 74 -8.10 -5.31 -6.36
C PRO A 74 -7.66 -6.76 -6.62
N ALA A 75 -7.50 -7.53 -5.54
CA ALA A 75 -7.35 -8.98 -5.57
C ALA A 75 -8.70 -9.60 -5.16
N GLU A 76 -9.14 -10.63 -5.87
CA GLU A 76 -10.39 -11.36 -5.60
C GLU A 76 -10.43 -12.04 -4.23
#